data_AF-A0A7W7HS72-F1
#
_entry.id   AF-A0A7W7HS72-F1
#
_cell.length_a   1.000
_cell.length_b   1.000
_cell.length_c   1.000
_cell.angle_alpha   90.00
_cell.angle_beta   90.00
_cell.angle_gamma   90.00
#
_symmetry.space_group_name_H-M   'P 1'
#
loop_
_entity.id
_entity.type
_entity.pdbx_description
1 polymer ?
#
loop_
_entity_poly.entity_id
_entity_poly.type
_entity_poly.pdbx_seq_one_letter_code
_entity_poly.pdbx_strand_id
1 'polypeptide(L)'
;MPEPTSPTKATRAAKAAKAGRKAKTAAVPAAPAEAPAARAGRLAVRKTYKLYIGGAFPRSESGRTYLVDGDNVALASRKDARDAVIAARKAQAKWGGATAYNRGQVLYRIAEMVEARRDEFIARGVPAAEVDAAVDRWVWYAGWSDKIAQVHGGANPVAGPFFNISAPEPTGVVGVVSPASFLGLVSVIAPAIVTGNTVVVLVSAPQAAVTLAEVLATSDLPGGVVNILTGRPAETAPWLASHDDVNALDLTGVADPELAGDLERAAAGSLKRVVRPPVDTPDFTADPGLHPMTALLETKTVWHPKGF
;
A
#
# COMPACT_ATOMS: atom_id res chain seq x y z
N MET A 1 36.33 53.80 47.30
CA MET A 1 37.47 53.18 48.00
C MET A 1 37.23 51.67 48.02
N PRO A 2 38.09 50.83 47.42
CA PRO A 2 39.13 51.12 46.42
C PRO A 2 39.08 50.16 45.18
N GLU A 3 39.41 50.69 44.01
CA GLU A 3 40.17 49.99 42.94
C GLU A 3 41.64 49.82 43.41
N PRO A 4 42.59 49.19 42.69
CA PRO A 4 42.55 48.21 41.60
C PRO A 4 43.57 47.05 41.86
N THR A 5 43.74 46.10 40.92
CA THR A 5 45.06 45.62 40.46
C THR A 5 44.93 44.56 39.35
N SER A 6 45.22 44.99 38.13
CA SER A 6 45.84 44.16 37.07
C SER A 6 47.38 44.22 37.25
N PRO A 7 48.25 43.60 36.41
CA PRO A 7 48.12 42.45 35.49
C PRO A 7 49.34 41.48 35.57
N THR A 8 49.26 40.28 34.97
CA THR A 8 50.49 39.66 34.38
C THR A 8 50.18 38.87 33.12
N LYS A 9 50.78 39.33 32.01
CA LYS A 9 50.88 38.66 30.70
C LYS A 9 51.74 37.40 30.82
N ALA A 10 51.30 36.30 30.21
CA ALA A 10 52.20 35.27 29.71
C ALA A 10 51.72 34.77 28.34
N THR A 11 52.45 35.21 27.34
CA THR A 11 52.44 34.81 25.94
C THR A 11 52.82 33.33 25.80
N ARG A 12 52.04 32.53 25.06
CA ARG A 12 52.62 31.49 24.17
C ARG A 12 51.66 30.96 23.11
N ALA A 13 52.06 31.23 21.88
CA ALA A 13 52.03 30.37 20.70
C ALA A 13 50.71 29.71 20.25
N ALA A 14 50.24 30.21 19.10
CA ALA A 14 49.31 29.59 18.20
C ALA A 14 49.64 28.12 17.86
N LYS A 15 48.60 27.29 17.80
CA LYS A 15 48.53 26.16 16.87
C LYS A 15 47.12 26.05 16.33
N ALA A 16 46.92 26.61 15.14
CA ALA A 16 45.69 26.47 14.37
C ALA A 16 45.51 24.99 13.99
N ALA A 17 44.51 24.33 14.58
CA ALA A 17 44.06 23.02 14.14
C ALA A 17 43.13 23.21 12.94
N LYS A 18 43.63 22.82 11.76
CA LYS A 18 42.94 22.85 10.48
C LYS A 18 41.81 21.80 10.50
N ALA A 19 40.59 22.21 10.85
CA ALA A 19 39.41 21.36 10.77
C ALA A 19 39.08 21.10 9.29
N GLY A 20 39.41 19.90 8.81
CA GLY A 20 39.06 19.43 7.47
C GLY A 20 37.55 19.33 7.31
N ARG A 21 36.99 20.22 6.49
CA ARG A 21 35.61 20.18 6.01
C ARG A 21 35.45 18.92 5.13
N LYS A 22 34.94 17.82 5.70
CA LYS A 22 34.52 16.64 4.92
C LYS A 22 33.34 17.06 4.04
N ALA A 23 33.58 17.17 2.74
CA ALA A 23 32.54 17.33 1.75
C ALA A 23 31.64 16.09 1.77
N LYS A 24 30.34 16.29 1.98
CA LYS A 24 29.30 15.28 1.76
C LYS A 24 29.36 14.88 0.29
N THR A 25 29.73 13.64 0.02
CA THR A 25 29.56 13.02 -1.30
C THR A 25 28.06 12.95 -1.58
N ALA A 26 27.60 13.81 -2.49
CA ALA A 26 26.27 13.70 -3.07
C ALA A 26 26.19 12.36 -3.81
N ALA A 27 25.15 11.58 -3.54
CA ALA A 27 24.84 10.38 -4.28
C ALA A 27 24.65 10.75 -5.76
N VAL A 28 25.45 10.13 -6.62
CA VAL A 28 25.32 10.23 -8.08
C VAL A 28 24.01 9.55 -8.47
N PRO A 29 23.14 10.17 -9.29
CA PRO A 29 21.96 9.48 -9.79
C PRO A 29 22.42 8.34 -10.70
N ALA A 30 21.93 7.12 -10.44
CA ALA A 30 22.18 5.97 -11.29
C ALA A 30 21.74 6.30 -12.73
N ALA A 31 22.63 6.04 -13.69
CA ALA A 31 22.34 6.19 -15.11
C ALA A 31 21.12 5.33 -15.49
N PRO A 32 20.27 5.78 -16.44
CA PRO A 32 19.13 5.00 -16.88
C PRO A 32 19.62 3.65 -17.43
N ALA A 33 19.01 2.57 -16.95
CA ALA A 33 19.31 1.22 -17.42
C ALA A 33 19.16 1.17 -18.95
N GLU A 34 20.22 0.71 -19.61
CA GLU A 34 20.30 0.60 -21.06
C GLU A 34 19.25 -0.42 -21.54
N ALA A 35 18.42 -0.02 -22.50
CA ALA A 35 17.37 -0.87 -23.06
C ALA A 35 17.97 -2.20 -23.56
N PRO A 36 17.27 -3.34 -23.42
CA PRO A 36 17.81 -4.64 -23.80
C PRO A 36 18.28 -4.61 -25.26
N ALA A 37 19.53 -5.01 -25.48
CA ALA A 37 20.17 -5.00 -26.79
C ALA A 37 19.27 -5.69 -27.83
N ALA A 38 18.85 -4.92 -28.84
CA ALA A 38 18.06 -5.45 -29.93
C ALA A 38 18.80 -6.65 -30.55
N ARG A 39 18.16 -7.83 -30.60
CA ARG A 39 18.63 -8.93 -31.44
C ARG A 39 18.87 -8.35 -32.84
N ALA A 40 20.12 -8.41 -33.32
CA ALA A 40 20.52 -7.74 -34.56
C ALA A 40 19.52 -8.02 -35.69
N GLY A 41 18.90 -6.97 -36.22
CA GLY A 41 17.90 -7.04 -37.30
C GLY A 41 16.43 -7.10 -36.87
N ARG A 42 16.08 -7.18 -35.58
CA ARG A 42 14.68 -7.17 -35.12
C ARG A 42 14.22 -5.78 -34.68
N LEU A 43 13.06 -5.35 -35.17
CA LEU A 43 12.39 -4.14 -34.68
C LEU A 43 12.01 -4.28 -33.20
N ALA A 44 12.25 -3.23 -32.42
CA ALA A 44 11.84 -3.18 -31.02
C ALA A 44 10.32 -3.03 -30.91
N VAL A 45 9.66 -3.99 -30.27
CA VAL A 45 8.23 -3.89 -29.91
C VAL A 45 8.16 -3.49 -28.45
N ARG A 46 7.84 -2.22 -28.19
CA ARG A 46 7.73 -1.69 -26.82
C ARG A 46 6.39 -2.10 -26.21
N LYS A 47 6.41 -2.58 -24.96
CA LYS A 47 5.18 -2.89 -24.23
C LYS A 47 4.66 -1.59 -23.59
N THR A 48 3.33 -1.45 -23.56
CA THR A 48 2.67 -0.43 -22.75
C THR A 48 1.89 -1.14 -21.66
N TYR A 49 2.37 -1.01 -20.43
CA TYR A 49 1.67 -1.49 -19.25
C TYR A 49 0.49 -0.57 -18.94
N LYS A 50 -0.62 -1.21 -18.62
CA LYS A 50 -1.92 -0.60 -18.44
C LYS A 50 -2.26 -0.52 -16.95
N LEU A 51 -3.35 0.18 -16.63
CA LEU A 51 -3.93 0.13 -15.29
C LEU A 51 -4.57 -1.25 -15.07
N TYR A 52 -4.91 -1.58 -13.83
CA TYR A 52 -5.73 -2.76 -13.51
C TYR A 52 -7.00 -2.31 -12.80
N ILE A 53 -8.14 -2.36 -13.49
CA ILE A 53 -9.41 -1.84 -12.97
C ILE A 53 -10.50 -2.85 -13.30
N GLY A 54 -11.27 -3.26 -12.29
CA GLY A 54 -12.42 -4.15 -12.49
C GLY A 54 -12.06 -5.53 -13.04
N GLY A 55 -10.83 -6.00 -12.84
CA GLY A 55 -10.34 -7.26 -13.41
C GLY A 55 -9.87 -7.15 -14.87
N ALA A 56 -9.81 -5.94 -15.43
CA ALA A 56 -9.37 -5.68 -16.79
C ALA A 56 -8.13 -4.78 -16.84
N PHE A 57 -7.49 -4.71 -18.01
CA PHE A 57 -6.33 -3.87 -18.28
C PHE A 57 -6.70 -2.71 -19.22
N PRO A 58 -7.35 -1.63 -18.74
CA PRO A 58 -7.64 -0.45 -19.56
C PRO A 58 -6.43 0.48 -19.67
N ARG A 59 -6.37 1.24 -20.77
CA ARG A 59 -5.46 2.40 -20.83
C ARG A 59 -5.98 3.49 -19.89
N SER A 60 -5.09 4.36 -19.43
CA SER A 60 -5.48 5.60 -18.74
C SER A 60 -6.44 6.39 -19.64
N GLU A 61 -7.53 6.89 -19.08
CA GLU A 61 -8.50 7.67 -19.82
C GLU A 61 -7.88 8.94 -20.41
N SER A 62 -6.93 9.55 -19.71
CA SER A 62 -6.18 10.71 -20.20
C SER A 62 -5.21 10.37 -21.35
N GLY A 63 -5.00 9.09 -21.65
CA GLY A 63 -4.00 8.62 -22.62
C GLY A 63 -2.54 8.83 -22.19
N ARG A 64 -2.30 9.45 -21.03
CA ARG A 64 -0.94 9.76 -20.55
C ARG A 64 -0.19 8.49 -20.17
N THR A 65 1.11 8.48 -20.50
CA THR A 65 2.06 7.45 -20.08
C THR A 65 3.35 8.11 -19.59
N TYR A 66 4.14 7.36 -18.83
CA TYR A 66 5.50 7.72 -18.44
C TYR A 66 6.44 6.52 -18.65
N LEU A 67 7.73 6.79 -18.82
CA LEU A 67 8.73 5.76 -19.06
C LEU A 67 9.26 5.21 -17.73
N VAL A 68 9.32 3.88 -17.63
CA VAL A 68 9.97 3.15 -16.54
C VAL A 68 10.76 2.03 -17.17
N ASP A 69 12.08 2.03 -16.96
CA ASP A 69 13.01 1.00 -17.46
C ASP A 69 12.87 0.70 -18.97
N GLY A 70 12.57 1.75 -19.75
CA GLY A 70 12.41 1.68 -21.21
C GLY A 70 11.01 1.30 -21.70
N ASP A 71 10.12 0.86 -20.82
CA ASP A 71 8.72 0.53 -21.13
C ASP A 71 7.78 1.71 -20.79
N ASN A 72 6.65 1.77 -21.51
CA ASN A 72 5.61 2.76 -21.23
C ASN A 72 4.67 2.23 -20.13
N VAL A 73 4.38 3.04 -19.13
CA VAL A 73 3.40 2.75 -18.09
C VAL A 73 2.30 3.80 -18.12
N ALA A 74 1.04 3.38 -18.02
CA ALA A 74 -0.09 4.29 -17.94
C ALA A 74 0.01 5.23 -16.72
N LEU A 75 -0.21 6.53 -16.93
CA LEU A 75 -0.30 7.51 -15.85
C LEU A 75 -1.77 7.73 -15.51
N ALA A 76 -2.21 7.23 -14.36
CA ALA A 76 -3.60 7.35 -13.92
C ALA A 76 -4.03 8.82 -13.80
N SER A 77 -5.28 9.07 -14.20
CA SER A 77 -5.96 10.35 -14.11
C SER A 77 -6.99 10.35 -12.98
N ARG A 78 -7.58 11.52 -12.72
CA ARG A 78 -8.76 11.65 -11.85
C ARG A 78 -9.90 10.72 -12.29
N LYS A 79 -10.15 10.60 -13.59
CA LYS A 79 -11.24 9.78 -14.10
C LYS A 79 -10.98 8.30 -13.86
N ASP A 80 -9.73 7.85 -14.03
CA ASP A 80 -9.35 6.47 -13.73
C ASP A 80 -9.54 6.14 -12.23
N ALA A 81 -9.23 7.09 -11.34
CA ALA A 81 -9.49 6.93 -9.90
C ALA A 81 -10.98 6.74 -9.60
N ARG A 82 -11.85 7.56 -10.21
CA ARG A 82 -13.31 7.39 -10.08
C ARG A 82 -13.78 6.05 -10.66
N ASP A 83 -13.31 5.67 -11.84
CA ASP A 83 -13.70 4.41 -12.50
C ASP A 83 -13.26 3.20 -11.66
N ALA A 84 -12.11 3.28 -10.99
CA ALA A 84 -11.64 2.28 -10.02
C ALA A 84 -12.50 2.22 -8.75
N VAL A 85 -12.93 3.37 -8.20
CA VAL A 85 -13.85 3.40 -7.04
C VAL A 85 -15.20 2.79 -7.40
N ILE A 86 -15.74 3.05 -8.59
CA ILE A 86 -16.98 2.43 -9.07
C ILE A 86 -16.82 0.91 -9.17
N ALA A 87 -15.70 0.43 -9.71
CA ALA A 87 -15.41 -1.00 -9.80
C ALA A 87 -15.29 -1.66 -8.42
N ALA A 88 -14.57 -1.02 -7.49
CA ALA A 88 -14.44 -1.46 -6.10
C ALA A 88 -15.80 -1.54 -5.40
N ARG A 89 -16.59 -0.47 -5.48
CA ARG A 89 -17.94 -0.40 -4.89
C ARG A 89 -18.85 -1.50 -5.41
N LYS A 90 -18.82 -1.78 -6.72
CA LYS A 90 -19.60 -2.86 -7.34
C LYS A 90 -19.19 -4.24 -6.84
N ALA A 91 -17.91 -4.45 -6.56
CA ALA A 91 -17.40 -5.72 -6.03
C ALA A 91 -17.64 -5.89 -4.52
N GLN A 92 -17.76 -4.79 -3.76
CA GLN A 92 -17.72 -4.80 -2.30
C GLN A 92 -18.76 -5.69 -1.63
N ALA A 93 -20.02 -5.62 -2.05
CA ALA A 93 -21.08 -6.40 -1.41
C ALA A 93 -20.83 -7.93 -1.56
N LYS A 94 -20.42 -8.36 -2.76
CA LYS A 94 -20.13 -9.77 -3.03
C LYS A 94 -18.86 -10.25 -2.31
N TRP A 95 -17.80 -9.43 -2.30
CA TRP A 95 -16.53 -9.80 -1.68
C TRP A 95 -16.60 -9.78 -0.14
N GLY A 96 -17.18 -8.73 0.44
CA GLY A 96 -17.41 -8.64 1.89
C GLY A 96 -18.36 -9.74 2.40
N GLY A 97 -19.34 -10.15 1.59
CA GLY A 97 -20.25 -11.27 1.89
C GLY A 97 -19.69 -12.66 1.57
N ALA A 98 -18.52 -12.78 0.94
CA ALA A 98 -17.88 -14.07 0.72
C ALA A 98 -17.50 -14.73 2.06
N THR A 99 -17.49 -16.05 2.13
CA THR A 99 -17.04 -16.74 3.34
C THR A 99 -15.57 -16.44 3.59
N ALA A 100 -15.17 -16.42 4.87
CA ALA A 100 -13.77 -16.29 5.28
C ALA A 100 -12.88 -17.32 4.56
N TYR A 101 -13.32 -18.58 4.51
CA TYR A 101 -12.64 -19.65 3.81
C TYR A 101 -12.41 -19.33 2.33
N ASN A 102 -13.42 -18.85 1.60
CA ASN A 102 -13.28 -18.51 0.17
C ASN A 102 -12.27 -17.37 -0.03
N ARG A 103 -12.28 -16.35 0.84
CA ARG A 103 -11.27 -15.28 0.78
C ARG A 103 -9.87 -15.85 1.01
N GLY A 104 -9.70 -16.71 2.01
CA GLY A 104 -8.44 -17.40 2.28
C GLY A 104 -7.94 -18.21 1.08
N GLN A 105 -8.80 -18.97 0.42
CA GLN A 105 -8.45 -19.75 -0.78
C GLN A 105 -7.97 -18.85 -1.93
N VAL A 106 -8.66 -17.74 -2.20
CA VAL A 106 -8.26 -16.78 -3.24
C VAL A 106 -6.89 -16.16 -2.92
N LEU A 107 -6.64 -15.78 -1.66
CA LEU A 107 -5.34 -15.21 -1.28
C LEU A 107 -4.22 -16.23 -1.35
N TYR A 108 -4.48 -17.48 -0.98
CA TYR A 108 -3.53 -18.57 -1.14
C TYR A 108 -3.24 -18.81 -2.63
N ARG A 109 -4.27 -18.76 -3.49
CA ARG A 109 -4.11 -18.86 -4.94
C ARG A 109 -3.25 -17.71 -5.50
N ILE A 110 -3.41 -16.49 -4.99
CA ILE A 110 -2.52 -15.37 -5.33
C ILE A 110 -1.07 -15.71 -4.97
N ALA A 111 -0.82 -16.27 -3.78
CA ALA A 111 0.53 -16.69 -3.37
C ALA A 111 1.14 -17.71 -4.34
N GLU A 112 0.39 -18.75 -4.71
CA GLU A 112 0.83 -19.74 -5.71
C GLU A 112 1.19 -19.10 -7.05
N MET A 113 0.42 -18.10 -7.48
CA MET A 113 0.63 -17.42 -8.75
C MET A 113 1.79 -16.43 -8.71
N VAL A 114 2.07 -15.81 -7.56
CA VAL A 114 3.30 -15.02 -7.35
C VAL A 114 4.52 -15.96 -7.37
N GLU A 115 4.47 -17.07 -6.64
CA GLU A 115 5.53 -18.08 -6.58
C GLU A 115 5.85 -18.64 -7.98
N ALA A 116 4.82 -19.03 -8.74
CA ALA A 116 4.98 -19.55 -10.09
C ALA A 116 5.58 -18.53 -11.08
N ARG A 117 5.44 -17.23 -10.81
CA ARG A 117 5.97 -16.14 -11.65
C ARG A 117 7.14 -15.41 -11.00
N ARG A 118 7.77 -16.00 -9.98
CA ARG A 118 8.86 -15.41 -9.20
C ARG A 118 9.96 -14.78 -10.06
N ASP A 119 10.41 -15.50 -11.08
CA ASP A 119 11.47 -15.03 -11.99
C ASP A 119 11.07 -13.77 -12.79
N GLU A 120 9.78 -13.57 -13.07
CA GLU A 120 9.28 -12.36 -13.74
C GLU A 120 9.34 -11.11 -12.86
N PHE A 121 9.22 -11.27 -11.54
CA PHE A 121 9.42 -10.18 -10.59
C PHE A 121 10.90 -9.83 -10.47
N ILE A 122 11.76 -10.85 -10.40
CA ILE A 122 13.23 -10.68 -10.33
C ILE A 122 13.76 -10.00 -11.60
N ALA A 123 13.29 -10.43 -12.77
CA ALA A 123 13.65 -9.81 -14.05
C ALA A 123 13.24 -8.33 -14.13
N ARG A 124 12.30 -7.88 -13.30
CA ARG A 124 11.86 -6.48 -13.17
C ARG A 124 12.53 -5.73 -12.01
N GLY A 125 13.58 -6.30 -11.43
CA GLY A 125 14.40 -5.65 -10.42
C GLY A 125 13.92 -5.83 -8.98
N VAL A 126 12.92 -6.68 -8.72
CA VAL A 126 12.56 -7.02 -7.34
C VAL A 126 13.58 -8.01 -6.77
N PRO A 127 14.21 -7.75 -5.61
CA PRO A 127 15.11 -8.69 -4.98
C PRO A 127 14.44 -10.04 -4.74
N ALA A 128 15.14 -11.14 -5.02
CA ALA A 128 14.61 -12.50 -4.88
C ALA A 128 14.04 -12.77 -3.48
N ALA A 129 14.78 -12.40 -2.43
CA ALA A 129 14.34 -12.54 -1.05
C ALA A 129 13.09 -11.71 -0.71
N GLU A 130 12.87 -10.59 -1.41
CA GLU A 130 11.68 -9.77 -1.24
C GLU A 130 10.46 -10.42 -1.90
N VAL A 131 10.63 -11.10 -3.04
CA VAL A 131 9.56 -11.90 -3.66
C VAL A 131 9.16 -13.05 -2.74
N ASP A 132 10.14 -13.76 -2.18
CA ASP A 132 9.91 -14.87 -1.24
C ASP A 132 9.11 -14.37 -0.01
N ALA A 133 9.55 -13.27 0.59
CA ALA A 133 8.85 -12.66 1.72
C ALA A 133 7.42 -12.20 1.36
N ALA A 134 7.19 -11.76 0.11
CA ALA A 134 5.86 -11.37 -0.35
C ALA A 134 4.93 -12.58 -0.56
N VAL A 135 5.45 -13.72 -1.02
CA VAL A 135 4.71 -15.00 -1.07
C VAL A 135 4.32 -15.42 0.34
N ASP A 136 5.27 -15.43 1.27
CA ASP A 136 5.01 -15.75 2.67
C ASP A 136 3.96 -14.81 3.29
N ARG A 137 4.01 -13.51 2.94
CA ARG A 137 3.02 -12.52 3.39
C ARG A 137 1.61 -12.84 2.90
N TRP A 138 1.45 -13.25 1.64
CA TRP A 138 0.15 -13.69 1.11
C TRP A 138 -0.37 -14.93 1.85
N VAL A 139 0.48 -15.94 2.05
CA VAL A 139 0.13 -17.17 2.80
C VAL A 139 -0.26 -16.84 4.24
N TRP A 140 0.50 -15.96 4.90
CA TRP A 140 0.23 -15.51 6.25
C TRP A 140 -1.16 -14.88 6.37
N TYR A 141 -1.49 -13.92 5.50
CA TYR A 141 -2.82 -13.29 5.52
C TYR A 141 -3.93 -14.26 5.13
N ALA A 142 -3.71 -15.14 4.15
CA ALA A 142 -4.67 -16.20 3.82
C ALA A 142 -5.02 -17.05 5.05
N GLY A 143 -4.02 -17.39 5.87
CA GLY A 143 -4.18 -18.09 7.13
C GLY A 143 -5.00 -17.33 8.18
N TRP A 144 -5.09 -16.00 8.13
CA TRP A 144 -5.87 -15.18 9.05
C TRP A 144 -7.34 -14.99 8.65
N SER A 145 -7.71 -15.37 7.42
CA SER A 145 -9.03 -15.13 6.83
C SER A 145 -10.21 -15.56 7.72
N ASP A 146 -10.09 -16.67 8.42
CA ASP A 146 -11.11 -17.27 9.30
C ASP A 146 -10.83 -17.13 10.81
N LYS A 147 -9.73 -16.46 11.19
CA LYS A 147 -9.29 -16.33 12.59
C LYS A 147 -9.49 -14.93 13.16
N ILE A 148 -9.55 -13.90 12.31
CA ILE A 148 -9.61 -12.51 12.76
C ILE A 148 -10.83 -12.22 13.65
N ALA A 149 -11.99 -12.81 13.33
CA ALA A 149 -13.21 -12.63 14.12
C ALA A 149 -13.12 -13.25 15.52
N GLN A 150 -12.32 -14.30 15.69
CA GLN A 150 -12.12 -14.94 17.01
C GLN A 150 -11.21 -14.10 17.92
N VAL A 151 -10.27 -13.35 17.32
CA VAL A 151 -9.29 -12.55 18.08
C VAL A 151 -9.74 -11.09 18.26
N HIS A 152 -10.50 -10.55 17.30
CA HIS A 152 -10.95 -9.15 17.30
C HIS A 152 -12.46 -8.97 17.53
N GLY A 153 -13.24 -10.06 17.56
CA GLY A 153 -14.64 -10.06 18.00
C GLY A 153 -14.76 -10.43 19.49
N GLY A 154 -16.00 -10.53 19.98
CA GLY A 154 -16.22 -10.97 21.35
C GLY A 154 -17.69 -11.09 21.74
N ALA A 155 -17.96 -11.95 22.72
CA ALA A 155 -19.20 -11.94 23.47
C ALA A 155 -19.06 -10.95 24.64
N ASN A 156 -19.99 -10.01 24.74
CA ASN A 156 -19.94 -8.94 25.71
C ASN A 156 -20.91 -9.25 26.87
N PRO A 157 -20.42 -9.42 28.11
CA PRO A 157 -21.29 -9.63 29.25
C PRO A 157 -22.10 -8.35 29.53
N VAL A 158 -23.43 -8.48 29.59
CA VAL A 158 -24.34 -7.37 29.88
C VAL A 158 -25.31 -7.73 30.98
N ALA A 159 -25.68 -6.74 31.79
CA ALA A 159 -26.70 -6.88 32.82
C ALA A 159 -28.10 -6.82 32.16
N GLY A 160 -28.51 -7.92 31.52
CA GLY A 160 -29.81 -8.05 30.88
C GLY A 160 -29.98 -9.38 30.15
N PRO A 161 -31.20 -9.73 29.72
CA PRO A 161 -31.50 -10.98 29.03
C PRO A 161 -31.08 -10.91 27.54
N PHE A 162 -29.80 -10.64 27.27
CA PHE A 162 -29.27 -10.51 25.93
C PHE A 162 -27.96 -11.28 25.75
N PHE A 163 -27.84 -11.97 24.61
CA PHE A 163 -26.55 -12.26 24.01
C PHE A 163 -26.09 -11.03 23.24
N ASN A 164 -25.06 -10.38 23.76
CA ASN A 164 -24.44 -9.23 23.11
C ASN A 164 -23.13 -9.70 22.46
N ILE A 165 -23.02 -9.57 21.14
CA ILE A 165 -21.91 -10.09 20.36
C ILE A 165 -21.37 -8.98 19.45
N SER A 166 -20.08 -8.69 19.58
CA SER A 166 -19.33 -7.82 18.69
C SER A 166 -18.59 -8.64 17.65
N ALA A 167 -18.75 -8.31 16.37
CA ALA A 167 -18.03 -8.92 15.26
C ALA A 167 -17.38 -7.83 14.39
N PRO A 168 -16.16 -8.08 13.88
CA PRO A 168 -15.56 -7.19 12.90
C PRO A 168 -16.25 -7.32 11.53
N GLU A 169 -16.56 -6.20 10.91
CA GLU A 169 -17.06 -6.09 9.53
C GLU A 169 -16.11 -5.22 8.70
N PRO A 170 -15.91 -5.50 7.40
CA PRO A 170 -15.08 -4.67 6.54
C PRO A 170 -15.63 -3.25 6.45
N THR A 171 -14.75 -2.24 6.55
CA THR A 171 -15.10 -0.83 6.39
C THR A 171 -15.65 -0.52 4.98
N GLY A 172 -15.22 -1.23 3.94
CA GLY A 172 -15.77 -1.12 2.58
C GLY A 172 -14.71 -0.96 1.50
N VAL A 173 -14.78 0.17 0.77
CA VAL A 173 -13.78 0.54 -0.24
C VAL A 173 -12.65 1.30 0.45
N VAL A 174 -11.42 0.83 0.27
CA VAL A 174 -10.20 1.41 0.86
C VAL A 174 -9.35 2.02 -0.25
N GLY A 175 -9.07 3.32 -0.15
CA GLY A 175 -8.08 3.99 -0.99
C GLY A 175 -6.69 3.84 -0.36
N VAL A 176 -5.70 3.37 -1.11
CA VAL A 176 -4.37 3.06 -0.58
C VAL A 176 -3.31 3.83 -1.37
N VAL A 177 -2.36 4.46 -0.69
CA VAL A 177 -1.09 4.86 -1.29
C VAL A 177 -0.05 3.83 -0.90
N SER A 178 0.48 3.10 -1.89
CA SER A 178 1.40 2.00 -1.66
C SER A 178 2.80 2.47 -1.28
N PRO A 179 3.48 1.80 -0.33
CA PRO A 179 4.93 1.83 -0.24
C PRO A 179 5.58 1.40 -1.57
N ALA A 180 6.82 1.82 -1.81
CA ALA A 180 7.48 1.59 -3.10
C ALA A 180 7.98 0.14 -3.30
N SER A 181 8.22 -0.61 -2.21
CA SER A 181 8.66 -2.00 -2.25
C SER A 181 7.53 -2.95 -2.64
N PHE A 182 7.84 -4.07 -3.28
CA PHE A 182 6.87 -5.10 -3.60
C PHE A 182 6.26 -5.72 -2.34
N LEU A 183 7.10 -6.02 -1.34
CA LEU A 183 6.61 -6.52 -0.06
C LEU A 183 5.71 -5.49 0.63
N GLY A 184 6.04 -4.19 0.54
CA GLY A 184 5.20 -3.12 1.07
C GLY A 184 3.85 -3.01 0.36
N LEU A 185 3.82 -3.14 -0.97
CA LEU A 185 2.59 -3.20 -1.78
C LEU A 185 1.69 -4.37 -1.34
N VAL A 186 2.24 -5.56 -1.19
CA VAL A 186 1.50 -6.73 -0.71
C VAL A 186 0.99 -6.50 0.72
N SER A 187 1.80 -5.87 1.57
CA SER A 187 1.49 -5.64 2.98
C SER A 187 0.37 -4.64 3.23
N VAL A 188 -0.06 -3.86 2.24
CA VAL A 188 -1.22 -2.97 2.33
C VAL A 188 -2.45 -3.53 1.60
N ILE A 189 -2.26 -4.35 0.56
CA ILE A 189 -3.38 -4.96 -0.19
C ILE A 189 -3.93 -6.17 0.56
N ALA A 190 -3.07 -7.13 0.91
CA ALA A 190 -3.46 -8.40 1.50
C ALA A 190 -4.31 -8.27 2.78
N PRO A 191 -3.95 -7.45 3.78
CA PRO A 191 -4.77 -7.30 4.99
C PRO A 191 -6.14 -6.69 4.72
N ALA A 192 -6.23 -5.77 3.75
CA ALA A 192 -7.49 -5.14 3.38
C ALA A 192 -8.42 -6.18 2.72
N ILE A 193 -7.93 -6.93 1.74
CA ILE A 193 -8.82 -7.85 1.00
C ILE A 193 -9.15 -9.12 1.79
N VAL A 194 -8.27 -9.61 2.67
CA VAL A 194 -8.56 -10.80 3.49
C VAL A 194 -9.70 -10.55 4.48
N THR A 195 -9.84 -9.31 4.94
CA THR A 195 -10.91 -8.86 5.83
C THR A 195 -12.22 -8.55 5.10
N GLY A 196 -12.24 -8.64 3.76
CA GLY A 196 -13.43 -8.42 2.95
C GLY A 196 -13.59 -6.99 2.43
N ASN A 197 -12.56 -6.14 2.55
CA ASN A 197 -12.53 -4.84 1.90
C ASN A 197 -12.18 -4.98 0.41
N THR A 198 -12.53 -3.96 -0.36
CA THR A 198 -12.05 -3.76 -1.74
C THR A 198 -11.04 -2.62 -1.75
N VAL A 199 -10.07 -2.67 -2.66
CA VAL A 199 -8.93 -1.77 -2.66
C VAL A 199 -8.81 -1.02 -3.98
N VAL A 200 -8.58 0.29 -3.89
CA VAL A 200 -8.04 1.12 -4.97
C VAL A 200 -6.66 1.60 -4.54
N VAL A 201 -5.61 1.01 -5.10
CA VAL A 201 -4.22 1.28 -4.71
C VAL A 201 -3.51 2.14 -5.75
N LEU A 202 -2.88 3.21 -5.29
CA LEU A 202 -2.00 4.09 -6.05
C LEU A 202 -0.56 3.61 -5.90
N VAL A 203 0.11 3.37 -7.02
CA VAL A 203 1.48 2.84 -7.04
C VAL A 203 2.41 3.77 -7.81
N SER A 204 3.43 4.26 -7.13
CA SER A 204 4.49 5.10 -7.71
C SER A 204 5.63 4.29 -8.36
N ALA A 205 5.92 3.10 -7.84
CA ALA A 205 6.91 2.15 -8.35
C ALA A 205 6.20 0.99 -9.10
N PRO A 206 5.98 1.09 -10.42
CA PRO A 206 5.10 0.17 -11.13
C PRO A 206 5.72 -1.19 -11.45
N GLN A 207 7.04 -1.38 -11.26
CA GLN A 207 7.78 -2.56 -11.72
C GLN A 207 7.16 -3.88 -11.24
N ALA A 208 6.88 -3.98 -9.94
CA ALA A 208 6.24 -5.17 -9.38
C ALA A 208 4.71 -5.17 -9.57
N ALA A 209 4.09 -3.99 -9.55
CA ALA A 209 2.64 -3.85 -9.59
C ALA A 209 2.03 -4.30 -10.93
N VAL A 210 2.73 -4.09 -12.05
CA VAL A 210 2.25 -4.55 -13.37
C VAL A 210 2.21 -6.08 -13.47
N THR A 211 3.20 -6.76 -12.91
CA THR A 211 3.23 -8.24 -12.84
C THR A 211 2.20 -8.75 -11.83
N LEU A 212 2.09 -8.09 -10.67
CA LEU A 212 1.06 -8.41 -9.68
C LEU A 212 -0.34 -8.30 -10.29
N ALA A 213 -0.62 -7.29 -11.11
CA ALA A 213 -1.92 -7.17 -11.78
C ALA A 213 -2.26 -8.40 -12.66
N GLU A 214 -1.29 -8.93 -13.40
CA GLU A 214 -1.46 -10.17 -14.18
C GLU A 214 -1.69 -11.39 -13.28
N VAL A 215 -0.99 -11.47 -12.14
CA VAL A 215 -1.24 -12.48 -11.09
C VAL A 215 -2.67 -12.39 -10.58
N LEU A 216 -3.12 -11.22 -10.15
CA LEU A 216 -4.47 -11.02 -9.61
C LEU A 216 -5.56 -11.41 -10.62
N ALA A 217 -5.36 -11.07 -11.90
CA ALA A 217 -6.27 -11.43 -12.98
C ALA A 217 -6.37 -12.93 -13.24
N THR A 218 -5.39 -13.72 -12.80
CA THR A 218 -5.30 -15.17 -13.01
C THR A 218 -5.40 -15.99 -11.72
N SER A 219 -5.82 -15.35 -10.62
CA SER A 219 -5.94 -15.96 -9.29
C SER A 219 -7.38 -16.08 -8.79
N ASP A 220 -8.36 -16.12 -9.69
CA ASP A 220 -9.80 -16.17 -9.39
C ASP A 220 -10.33 -15.02 -8.50
N LEU A 221 -9.56 -13.93 -8.40
CA LEU A 221 -9.97 -12.74 -7.69
C LEU A 221 -11.11 -12.06 -8.45
N PRO A 222 -12.28 -11.81 -7.82
CA PRO A 222 -13.37 -11.12 -8.49
C PRO A 222 -12.94 -9.73 -8.98
N GLY A 223 -13.33 -9.39 -10.21
CA GLY A 223 -13.02 -8.09 -10.79
C GLY A 223 -13.51 -6.94 -9.91
N GLY A 224 -12.61 -6.02 -9.59
CA GLY A 224 -12.89 -4.86 -8.74
C GLY A 224 -12.45 -5.02 -7.28
N VAL A 225 -12.11 -6.23 -6.81
CA VAL A 225 -11.61 -6.41 -5.42
C VAL A 225 -10.28 -5.69 -5.19
N VAL A 226 -9.38 -5.75 -6.18
CA VAL A 226 -8.17 -4.94 -6.21
C VAL A 226 -8.15 -4.16 -7.52
N ASN A 227 -7.88 -2.86 -7.43
CA ASN A 227 -7.71 -1.97 -8.57
C ASN A 227 -6.37 -1.24 -8.41
N ILE A 228 -5.46 -1.39 -9.37
CA ILE A 228 -4.12 -0.82 -9.32
C ILE A 228 -4.03 0.35 -10.30
N LEU A 229 -3.69 1.52 -9.77
CA LEU A 229 -3.49 2.75 -10.51
C LEU A 229 -2.02 3.15 -10.42
N THR A 230 -1.32 3.08 -11.55
CA THR A 230 0.08 3.52 -11.64
C THR A 230 0.15 5.03 -11.85
N GLY A 231 1.06 5.70 -11.16
CA GLY A 231 1.29 7.13 -11.35
C GLY A 231 1.76 7.85 -10.09
N ARG A 232 1.52 9.15 -10.05
CA ARG A 232 1.97 10.01 -8.95
C ARG A 232 0.87 10.12 -7.90
N PRO A 233 1.11 9.74 -6.63
CA PRO A 233 0.13 9.87 -5.56
C PRO A 233 -0.41 11.30 -5.43
N ALA A 234 0.43 12.33 -5.54
CA ALA A 234 0.01 13.72 -5.47
C ALA A 234 -1.06 14.14 -6.52
N GLU A 235 -1.12 13.47 -7.68
CA GLU A 235 -2.13 13.78 -8.72
C GLU A 235 -3.48 13.09 -8.48
N THR A 236 -3.49 11.95 -7.77
CA THR A 236 -4.65 11.03 -7.72
C THR A 236 -5.16 10.77 -6.31
N ALA A 237 -4.30 10.76 -5.29
CA ALA A 237 -4.66 10.54 -3.89
C ALA A 237 -5.66 11.58 -3.35
N PRO A 238 -5.55 12.90 -3.65
CA PRO A 238 -6.54 13.87 -3.19
C PRO A 238 -7.96 13.56 -3.64
N TRP A 239 -8.11 12.93 -4.82
CA TRP A 239 -9.40 12.49 -5.33
C TRP A 239 -9.96 11.31 -4.55
N LEU A 240 -9.13 10.31 -4.20
CA LEU A 240 -9.56 9.21 -3.34
C LEU A 240 -9.90 9.71 -1.93
N ALA A 241 -9.11 10.65 -1.41
CA ALA A 241 -9.30 11.20 -0.07
C ALA A 241 -10.57 12.01 0.08
N SER A 242 -11.02 12.70 -0.97
CA SER A 242 -12.26 13.49 -0.96
C SER A 242 -13.48 12.73 -1.50
N HIS A 243 -13.33 11.48 -1.96
CA HIS A 243 -14.44 10.72 -2.56
C HIS A 243 -15.36 10.12 -1.49
N ASP A 244 -16.68 10.36 -1.60
CA ASP A 244 -17.67 9.89 -0.61
C ASP A 244 -17.86 8.37 -0.63
N ASP A 245 -17.73 7.73 -1.80
CA ASP A 245 -17.72 6.26 -1.89
C ASP A 245 -16.41 5.58 -1.44
N VAL A 246 -15.46 6.29 -0.83
CA VAL A 246 -14.27 5.69 -0.20
C VAL A 246 -14.45 5.71 1.32
N ASN A 247 -14.44 4.53 1.95
CA ASN A 247 -14.75 4.36 3.37
C ASN A 247 -13.53 4.50 4.28
N ALA A 248 -12.33 4.21 3.77
CA ALA A 248 -11.09 4.39 4.50
C ALA A 248 -9.93 4.76 3.56
N LEU A 249 -8.92 5.41 4.12
CA LEU A 249 -7.63 5.63 3.48
C LEU A 249 -6.52 4.91 4.24
N ASP A 250 -5.63 4.28 3.50
CA ASP A 250 -4.35 3.82 4.00
C ASP A 250 -3.22 4.64 3.37
N LEU A 251 -2.55 5.45 4.20
CA LEU A 251 -1.48 6.36 3.81
C LEU A 251 -0.10 5.80 4.13
N THR A 252 0.04 4.49 4.41
CA THR A 252 1.32 3.86 4.77
C THR A 252 2.45 4.16 3.78
N GLY A 253 2.13 4.32 2.48
CA GLY A 253 3.11 4.67 1.44
C GLY A 253 3.37 6.17 1.22
N VAL A 254 2.73 7.07 1.97
CA VAL A 254 2.94 8.52 1.80
C VAL A 254 4.17 8.96 2.58
N ALA A 255 5.25 9.27 1.86
CA ALA A 255 6.51 9.72 2.46
C ALA A 255 6.54 11.23 2.78
N ASP A 256 5.71 12.03 2.10
CA ASP A 256 5.66 13.48 2.29
C ASP A 256 4.64 13.85 3.39
N PRO A 257 5.09 14.40 4.55
CA PRO A 257 4.20 14.76 5.65
C PRO A 257 3.18 15.84 5.29
N GLU A 258 3.52 16.77 4.39
CA GLU A 258 2.57 17.83 3.96
C GLU A 258 1.43 17.21 3.16
N LEU A 259 1.76 16.34 2.20
CA LEU A 259 0.77 15.58 1.44
C LEU A 259 -0.08 14.70 2.36
N ALA A 260 0.51 14.01 3.34
CA ALA A 260 -0.24 13.21 4.31
C ALA A 260 -1.26 14.07 5.08
N GLY A 261 -0.84 15.25 5.56
CA GLY A 261 -1.72 16.20 6.25
C GLY A 261 -2.83 16.75 5.35
N ASP A 262 -2.56 17.00 4.07
CA ASP A 262 -3.57 17.39 3.08
C ASP A 262 -4.61 16.28 2.86
N LEU A 263 -4.16 15.03 2.73
CA LEU A 263 -5.03 13.87 2.53
C LEU A 263 -5.90 13.59 3.76
N GLU A 264 -5.35 13.73 4.97
CA GLU A 264 -6.12 13.65 6.22
C GLU A 264 -7.20 14.73 6.30
N ARG A 265 -6.87 15.97 5.94
CA ARG A 265 -7.85 17.07 5.89
C ARG A 265 -8.95 16.82 4.86
N ALA A 266 -8.61 16.30 3.69
CA ALA A 266 -9.60 15.92 2.67
C ALA A 266 -10.49 14.76 3.13
N ALA A 267 -9.90 13.76 3.81
CA ALA A 267 -10.62 12.61 4.37
C ALA A 267 -11.69 13.04 5.38
N ALA A 268 -11.39 14.05 6.20
CA ALA A 268 -12.30 14.60 7.21
C ALA A 268 -13.63 15.11 6.63
N GLY A 269 -13.67 15.49 5.34
CA GLY A 269 -14.91 15.95 4.68
C GLY A 269 -16.05 14.92 4.70
N SER A 270 -15.74 13.62 4.73
CA SER A 270 -16.73 12.54 4.88
C SER A 270 -16.51 11.69 6.13
N LEU A 271 -15.66 12.17 7.07
CA LEU A 271 -15.26 11.46 8.28
C LEU A 271 -14.77 10.02 8.03
N LYS A 272 -14.17 9.77 6.86
CA LYS A 272 -13.64 8.44 6.53
C LYS A 272 -12.44 8.10 7.39
N ARG A 273 -12.26 6.83 7.68
CA ARG A 273 -11.14 6.35 8.50
C ARG A 273 -9.81 6.60 7.80
N VAL A 274 -8.75 6.91 8.55
CA VAL A 274 -7.40 7.08 8.01
C VAL A 274 -6.38 6.29 8.81
N VAL A 275 -5.66 5.39 8.13
CA VAL A 275 -4.39 4.82 8.61
C VAL A 275 -3.29 5.78 8.22
N ARG A 276 -2.65 6.38 9.23
CA ARG A 276 -1.60 7.38 9.01
C ARG A 276 -0.31 6.74 8.51
N PRO A 277 0.55 7.51 7.80
CA PRO A 277 1.89 7.04 7.50
C PRO A 277 2.64 6.73 8.81
N PRO A 278 3.48 5.68 8.83
CA PRO A 278 4.33 5.41 9.97
C PRO A 278 5.35 6.55 10.16
N VAL A 279 5.73 6.81 11.41
CA VAL A 279 6.72 7.85 11.75
C VAL A 279 8.10 7.51 11.19
N ASP A 280 8.46 6.22 11.27
CA ASP A 280 9.69 5.67 10.74
C ASP A 280 9.43 4.85 9.48
N THR A 281 10.47 4.60 8.68
CA THR A 281 10.36 3.69 7.54
C THR A 281 9.99 2.30 8.07
N PRO A 282 8.84 1.73 7.66
CA PRO A 282 8.38 0.45 8.19
C PRO A 282 9.28 -0.68 7.68
N ASP A 283 9.72 -1.54 8.61
CA ASP A 283 10.35 -2.81 8.26
C ASP A 283 9.25 -3.82 7.88
N PHE A 284 9.02 -3.96 6.59
CA PHE A 284 8.02 -4.93 6.11
C PHE A 284 8.45 -6.38 6.26
N THR A 285 9.70 -6.70 6.62
CA THR A 285 10.15 -8.08 6.86
C THR A 285 9.82 -8.59 8.25
N ALA A 286 9.51 -7.68 9.18
CA ALA A 286 9.03 -8.03 10.51
C ALA A 286 7.64 -8.69 10.47
N ASP A 287 7.23 -9.27 11.61
CA ASP A 287 5.86 -9.76 11.79
C ASP A 287 4.87 -8.59 11.56
N PRO A 288 3.95 -8.71 10.59
CA PRO A 288 3.03 -7.62 10.26
C PRO A 288 2.02 -7.32 11.39
N GLY A 289 1.82 -8.26 12.32
CA GLY A 289 0.81 -8.17 13.35
C GLY A 289 -0.61 -8.03 12.80
N LEU A 290 -1.57 -7.74 13.69
CA LEU A 290 -2.98 -7.66 13.31
C LEU A 290 -3.44 -6.25 12.91
N HIS A 291 -2.66 -5.22 13.23
CA HIS A 291 -3.06 -3.83 13.02
C HIS A 291 -3.42 -3.51 11.56
N PRO A 292 -2.66 -3.97 10.53
CA PRO A 292 -3.04 -3.70 9.14
C PRO A 292 -4.43 -4.24 8.76
N MET A 293 -4.88 -5.33 9.40
CA MET A 293 -6.25 -5.84 9.21
C MET A 293 -7.26 -5.06 10.05
N THR A 294 -7.02 -4.91 11.36
CA THR A 294 -8.01 -4.35 12.30
C THR A 294 -8.21 -2.86 12.14
N ALA A 295 -7.22 -2.13 11.62
CA ALA A 295 -7.35 -0.73 11.29
C ALA A 295 -8.40 -0.48 10.19
N LEU A 296 -8.75 -1.48 9.38
CA LEU A 296 -9.70 -1.38 8.26
C LEU A 296 -11.01 -2.16 8.52
N LEU A 297 -11.33 -2.37 9.79
CA LEU A 297 -12.55 -3.04 10.26
C LEU A 297 -13.39 -2.11 11.14
N GLU A 298 -14.71 -2.22 11.00
CA GLU A 298 -15.70 -1.69 11.93
C GLU A 298 -16.18 -2.78 12.88
N THR A 299 -16.56 -2.39 14.10
CA THR A 299 -17.16 -3.33 15.06
C THR A 299 -18.67 -3.18 15.04
N LYS A 300 -19.37 -4.24 14.66
CA LYS A 300 -20.82 -4.31 14.77
C LYS A 300 -21.22 -5.16 15.95
N THR A 301 -22.04 -4.59 16.82
CA THR A 301 -22.58 -5.28 17.98
C THR A 301 -24.04 -5.63 17.78
N VAL A 302 -24.35 -6.93 17.84
CA VAL A 302 -25.72 -7.45 17.76
C VAL A 302 -26.18 -7.86 19.15
N TRP A 303 -27.38 -7.43 19.51
CA TRP A 303 -28.05 -7.79 20.75
C TRP A 303 -29.19 -8.75 20.41
N HIS A 304 -29.06 -10.01 20.82
CA HIS A 304 -30.10 -11.02 20.63
C HIS A 304 -30.75 -11.34 21.99
N PRO A 305 -32.08 -11.26 22.12
CA PRO A 305 -32.75 -11.67 23.35
C PRO A 305 -32.38 -13.11 23.73
N LYS A 306 -32.18 -13.35 25.02
CA LYS A 306 -31.87 -14.67 25.59
C LYS A 306 -32.93 -15.01 26.64
N GLY A 307 -33.57 -16.18 26.48
CA GLY A 307 -34.44 -16.74 27.51
C GLY A 307 -33.64 -17.23 28.73
N PHE A 308 -34.26 -17.12 29.90
CA PHE A 308 -33.68 -17.60 31.17
C PHE A 308 -33.66 -19.12 31.25
#